data_AF-A0AAV3RTZ5-F1
#
_entry.id   AF-A0AAV3RTZ5-F1
#
_cell.length_a   1.000
_cell.length_b   1.000
_cell.length_c   1.000
_cell.angle_alpha   90.00
_cell.angle_beta   90.00
_cell.angle_gamma   90.00
#
_symmetry.space_group_name_H-M   'P 1'
#
loop_
_entity.id
_entity.type
_entity.pdbx_description
1 polymer ?
#
loop_
_entity_poly.entity_id
_entity_poly.type
_entity_poly.pdbx_seq_one_letter_code
_entity_poly.pdbx_strand_id
1 'polypeptide(L)'
;MRILGDYELASGQKINRSKCSVSFDSATIVEVRRSVGTILGMREVSDQRKFLGLPSKIGRSKREVFNFLSGRLEDRLRGWKGKVLSHAGKEVMIKSVTSAIPICVMNYFKLTFVIIDNLNSSMAKFY
;
A
#
# COMPACT_ATOMS: atom_id res chain seq x y z
N MET A 1 8.31 -7.19 28.50
CA MET A 1 7.44 -7.76 27.45
C MET A 1 6.80 -9.04 27.93
N ARG A 2 5.75 -8.94 28.76
CA ARG A 2 4.99 -10.12 29.16
C ARG A 2 4.02 -10.52 28.04
N ILE A 3 3.16 -9.59 27.62
CA ILE A 3 2.05 -9.84 26.69
C ILE A 3 2.46 -10.57 25.39
N LEU A 4 3.44 -10.07 24.64
CA LEU A 4 3.82 -10.72 23.38
C LEU A 4 4.51 -12.07 23.58
N GLY A 5 5.28 -12.23 24.65
CA GLY A 5 5.88 -13.53 25.01
C GLY A 5 4.82 -14.52 25.49
N ASP A 6 3.89 -14.06 26.31
CA ASP A 6 2.74 -14.84 26.80
C ASP A 6 1.85 -15.28 25.64
N TYR A 7 1.62 -14.41 24.64
CA TYR A 7 0.95 -14.76 23.40
C TYR A 7 1.70 -15.85 22.63
N GLU A 8 3.01 -15.71 22.44
CA GLU A 8 3.83 -16.71 21.73
C GLU A 8 3.76 -18.08 22.43
N LEU A 9 3.82 -18.09 23.77
CA LEU A 9 3.72 -19.31 24.58
C LEU A 9 2.33 -19.93 24.52
N ALA A 10 1.27 -19.13 24.69
CA ALA A 10 -0.11 -19.62 24.71
C ALA A 10 -0.59 -20.08 23.31
N SER A 11 -0.18 -19.40 22.24
CA SER A 11 -0.58 -19.72 20.87
C SER A 11 0.33 -20.75 20.19
N GLY A 12 1.55 -20.97 20.70
CA GLY A 12 2.60 -21.74 20.03
C GLY A 12 3.19 -21.04 18.80
N GLN A 13 2.82 -19.79 18.53
CA GLN A 13 3.33 -19.01 17.40
C GLN A 13 4.56 -18.19 17.79
N LYS A 14 5.38 -17.79 16.81
CA LYS A 14 6.51 -16.89 17.00
C LYS A 14 6.35 -15.60 16.20
N ILE A 15 6.58 -14.47 16.86
CA ILE A 15 6.51 -13.16 16.23
C ILE A 15 7.77 -12.94 15.41
N ASN A 16 7.59 -12.67 14.12
CA ASN A 16 8.69 -12.33 13.25
C ASN A 16 9.11 -10.86 13.43
N ARG A 17 10.03 -10.62 14.36
CA ARG A 17 10.51 -9.26 14.68
C ARG A 17 11.21 -8.55 13.53
N SER A 18 11.76 -9.27 12.54
CA SER A 18 12.38 -8.62 11.37
C SER A 18 11.35 -8.08 10.39
N LYS A 19 10.14 -8.64 10.37
CA LYS A 19 9.00 -8.13 9.59
C LYS A 19 8.19 -7.08 10.36
N CYS A 20 8.23 -7.10 11.69
CA CYS A 20 7.55 -6.12 12.52
C CYS A 20 8.34 -4.80 12.61
N SER A 21 7.60 -3.70 12.79
CA SER A 21 8.15 -2.37 13.03
C SER A 21 7.16 -1.54 13.80
N VAL A 22 7.66 -0.56 14.54
CA VAL A 22 6.83 0.44 15.20
C VAL A 22 6.97 1.79 14.49
N SER A 23 5.90 2.55 14.43
CA SER A 23 5.93 3.92 13.94
C SER A 23 5.11 4.79 14.87
N PHE A 24 5.59 5.99 15.16
CA PHE A 24 4.94 6.92 16.06
C PHE A 24 4.43 8.14 15.30
N ASP A 25 3.51 8.88 15.92
CA ASP A 25 3.11 10.19 15.41
C ASP A 25 4.22 11.21 15.66
N SER A 26 4.28 12.25 14.82
CA SER A 26 5.17 13.40 15.01
C SER A 26 5.03 14.07 16.38
N ALA A 27 3.83 14.09 16.96
CA ALA A 27 3.55 14.69 18.25
C ALA A 27 3.95 13.79 19.45
N THR A 28 4.39 12.55 19.21
CA THR A 28 4.77 11.64 20.30
C THR A 28 6.10 12.06 20.90
N ILE A 29 6.13 12.25 22.23
CA ILE A 29 7.31 12.62 23.02
C ILE A 29 8.43 11.58 22.85
N VAL A 30 9.68 12.04 22.71
CA VAL A 30 10.85 11.20 22.39
C VAL A 30 11.09 10.14 23.47
N GLU A 31 10.93 10.48 24.74
CA GLU A 31 11.06 9.55 25.86
C GLU A 31 10.06 8.39 25.75
N VAL A 32 8.82 8.69 25.36
CA VAL A 32 7.76 7.69 25.17
C VAL A 32 8.09 6.79 23.98
N ARG A 33 8.57 7.37 22.86
CA ARG A 33 8.99 6.59 21.68
C ARG A 33 10.11 5.62 22.03
N ARG A 34 11.12 6.09 22.77
CA ARG A 34 12.25 5.26 23.22
C ARG A 34 11.80 4.17 24.18
N SER A 35 10.95 4.51 25.15
CA SER A 35 10.39 3.55 26.11
C SER A 35 9.61 2.45 25.38
N VAL A 36 8.65 2.81 24.54
CA VAL A 36 7.83 1.85 23.80
C VAL A 36 8.66 1.06 22.80
N GLY A 37 9.61 1.68 22.11
CA GLY A 37 10.54 0.99 21.20
C GLY A 37 11.39 -0.05 21.92
N THR A 38 11.90 0.28 23.11
CA THR A 38 12.69 -0.63 23.95
C THR A 38 11.83 -1.78 24.47
N ILE A 39 10.60 -1.49 24.93
CA ILE A 39 9.64 -2.51 25.33
C ILE A 39 9.37 -3.44 24.15
N LEU A 40 8.98 -2.92 22.98
CA LEU A 40 8.61 -3.75 21.84
C LEU A 40 9.79 -4.48 21.18
N GLY A 41 11.02 -3.99 21.34
CA GLY A 41 12.19 -4.58 20.70
C GLY A 41 12.06 -4.65 19.17
N MET A 42 11.34 -3.69 18.59
CA MET A 42 11.07 -3.58 17.16
C MET A 42 11.77 -2.35 16.59
N ARG A 43 12.15 -2.42 15.31
CA ARG A 43 12.73 -1.27 14.61
C ARG A 43 11.70 -0.15 14.49
N GLU A 44 12.09 1.06 14.92
CA GLU A 44 11.32 2.26 14.63
C GLU A 44 11.48 2.65 13.16
N VAL A 45 10.37 2.97 12.50
CA VAL A 45 10.34 3.38 11.11
C VAL A 45 9.54 4.67 10.99
N SER A 46 10.16 5.69 10.38
CA SER A 46 9.54 6.98 10.10
C SER A 46 8.64 6.96 8.86
N ASP A 47 8.91 6.05 7.93
CA ASP A 47 8.37 6.09 6.57
C ASP A 47 7.00 5.40 6.40
N GLN A 48 6.29 5.77 5.33
CA GLN A 48 5.03 5.17 4.89
C GLN A 48 5.24 3.71 4.46
N ARG A 49 5.26 2.78 5.42
CA ARG A 49 5.15 1.36 5.10
C ARG A 49 3.79 1.07 4.46
N LYS A 50 3.80 0.18 3.48
CA LYS A 50 2.57 -0.35 2.90
C LYS A 50 2.08 -1.51 3.75
N PHE A 51 0.83 -1.44 4.20
CA PHE A 51 0.13 -2.57 4.78
C PHE A 51 -0.80 -3.16 3.72
N LEU A 52 -0.67 -4.45 3.43
CA LEU A 52 -1.41 -5.13 2.35
C LEU A 52 -1.27 -4.43 0.97
N GLY A 53 -0.14 -3.77 0.72
CA GLY A 53 0.10 -3.03 -0.51
C GLY A 53 -0.60 -1.68 -0.61
N LEU A 54 -1.24 -1.23 0.48
CA LEU A 54 -1.87 0.07 0.65
C LEU A 54 -1.05 0.94 1.62
N PRO A 55 -1.05 2.27 1.48
CA PRO A 55 -0.33 3.15 2.39
C PRO A 55 -0.89 3.03 3.82
N SER A 56 -0.02 2.71 4.80
CA SER A 56 -0.42 2.58 6.22
C SER A 56 -0.56 3.92 6.95
N LYS A 57 0.05 4.98 6.41
CA LYS A 57 -0.11 6.36 6.86
C LYS A 57 -0.49 7.20 5.66
N ILE A 58 -1.43 8.12 5.80
CA ILE A 58 -1.78 9.07 4.75
C ILE A 58 -1.16 10.41 5.16
N GLY A 59 -0.15 10.85 4.40
CA GLY A 59 0.46 12.17 4.59
C GLY A 59 -0.44 13.31 4.11
N ARG A 60 0.08 14.54 4.14
CA ARG A 60 -0.66 15.75 3.72
C ARG A 60 -1.06 15.70 2.23
N SER A 61 -0.19 15.16 1.38
CA SER A 61 -0.42 15.08 -0.07
C SER A 61 -1.01 13.74 -0.48
N LYS A 62 -2.34 13.66 -0.61
CA LYS A 62 -3.01 12.44 -1.12
C LYS A 62 -2.50 12.04 -2.51
N ARG A 63 -2.10 13.02 -3.34
CA ARG A 63 -1.52 12.76 -4.67
C ARG A 63 -0.24 11.93 -4.56
N GLU A 64 0.72 12.35 -3.75
CA GLU A 64 1.97 11.61 -3.55
C GLU A 64 1.72 10.21 -2.99
N VAL A 65 0.84 10.11 -2.00
CA VAL A 65 0.51 8.84 -1.33
C VAL A 65 -0.04 7.81 -2.32
N PHE A 66 -0.80 8.23 -3.33
CA PHE A 66 -1.47 7.34 -4.28
C PHE A 66 -0.82 7.30 -5.67
N ASN A 67 0.27 8.02 -5.91
CA ASN A 67 1.02 7.96 -7.18
C ASN A 67 1.48 6.54 -7.54
N PHE A 68 1.67 5.65 -6.55
CA PHE A 68 1.99 4.24 -6.80
C PHE A 68 0.92 3.50 -7.62
N LEU A 69 -0.33 3.99 -7.63
CA LEU A 69 -1.41 3.39 -8.42
C LEU A 69 -1.16 3.56 -9.91
N SER A 70 -0.76 4.75 -10.33
CA SER A 70 -0.41 5.02 -11.73
C SER A 70 0.73 4.12 -12.17
N GLY A 71 1.80 4.02 -11.36
CA GLY A 71 2.91 3.12 -11.65
C GLY A 71 2.48 1.66 -11.80
N ARG A 72 1.69 1.14 -10.84
CA ARG A 72 1.16 -0.23 -10.91
C ARG A 72 0.29 -0.48 -12.14
N LEU A 73 -0.55 0.49 -12.50
CA LEU A 73 -1.40 0.41 -13.67
C LEU A 73 -0.54 0.35 -14.93
N GLU A 74 0.42 1.26 -15.07
CA GLU A 74 1.33 1.32 -16.20
C GLU A 74 2.19 0.07 -16.31
N ASP A 75 2.67 -0.51 -15.21
CA ASP A 75 3.42 -1.78 -15.20
C ASP A 75 2.60 -2.91 -15.86
N ARG A 76 1.30 -3.00 -15.53
CA ARG A 76 0.39 -3.98 -16.14
C ARG A 76 0.17 -3.69 -17.62
N LEU A 77 -0.13 -2.45 -17.96
CA LEU A 77 -0.37 -2.03 -19.34
C LEU A 77 0.87 -2.25 -20.23
N ARG A 78 2.07 -1.91 -19.76
CA ARG A 78 3.33 -2.15 -20.49
C ARG A 78 3.57 -3.64 -20.72
N GLY A 79 3.30 -4.48 -19.71
CA GLY A 79 3.41 -5.93 -19.83
C GLY A 79 2.48 -6.53 -20.90
N TRP A 80 1.39 -5.85 -21.25
CA TRP A 80 0.47 -6.29 -22.30
C TRP A 80 0.65 -5.60 -23.64
N LYS A 81 1.22 -4.39 -23.68
CA LYS A 81 1.56 -3.72 -24.95
C LYS A 81 2.50 -4.57 -25.82
N GLY A 82 3.33 -5.41 -25.20
CA GLY A 82 4.17 -6.38 -25.91
C GLY A 82 3.44 -7.60 -26.48
N LYS A 83 2.11 -7.72 -26.28
CA LYS A 83 1.30 -8.83 -26.79
C LYS A 83 0.36 -8.33 -27.88
N VAL A 84 0.19 -9.13 -28.93
CA VAL A 84 -0.81 -8.85 -29.97
C VAL A 84 -2.19 -9.21 -29.41
N LEU A 85 -2.96 -8.19 -29.03
CA LEU A 85 -4.31 -8.35 -28.49
C LEU A 85 -5.32 -7.74 -29.46
N SER A 86 -6.43 -8.45 -29.67
CA SER A 86 -7.58 -7.90 -30.38
C SER A 86 -8.19 -6.75 -29.58
N HIS A 87 -9.01 -5.94 -30.24
CA HIS A 87 -9.73 -4.84 -29.60
C HIS A 87 -10.58 -5.31 -28.40
N ALA A 88 -11.35 -6.40 -28.60
CA ALA A 88 -12.10 -7.05 -27.53
C ALA A 88 -11.19 -7.57 -26.40
N GLY A 89 -10.02 -8.14 -26.75
CA GLY A 89 -9.04 -8.58 -25.77
C GLY A 89 -8.53 -7.45 -24.89
N LYS A 90 -8.24 -6.28 -25.47
CA LYS A 90 -7.84 -5.09 -24.71
C LYS A 90 -8.96 -4.61 -23.78
N GLU A 91 -10.19 -4.54 -24.28
CA GLU A 91 -11.35 -4.12 -23.48
C GLU A 91 -11.55 -5.01 -22.25
N VAL A 92 -11.48 -6.34 -22.44
CA VAL A 92 -11.62 -7.32 -21.36
C VAL A 92 -10.54 -7.11 -20.31
N MET A 93 -9.27 -6.96 -20.70
CA MET A 93 -8.19 -6.71 -19.74
C MET A 93 -8.36 -5.39 -19.00
N ILE A 94 -8.83 -4.34 -19.68
CA ILE A 94 -9.07 -3.06 -19.02
C ILE A 94 -10.10 -3.23 -17.91
N LYS A 95 -11.26 -3.80 -18.24
CA LYS A 95 -12.37 -3.95 -17.29
C LYS A 95 -12.07 -4.93 -16.16
N SER A 96 -11.45 -6.07 -16.48
CA SER A 96 -11.23 -7.14 -15.50
C SER A 96 -10.04 -6.92 -14.59
N VAL A 97 -8.97 -6.27 -15.10
CA VAL A 97 -7.71 -6.16 -14.35
C VAL A 97 -7.36 -4.73 -14.01
N THR A 98 -7.33 -3.81 -14.98
CA THR A 98 -6.86 -2.44 -14.67
C THR A 98 -7.86 -1.66 -13.85
N SER A 99 -9.16 -1.81 -14.12
CA SER A 99 -10.22 -1.17 -13.32
C SER A 99 -10.31 -1.72 -11.90
N ALA A 100 -9.96 -2.99 -11.68
CA ALA A 100 -9.99 -3.61 -10.35
C ALA A 100 -8.99 -2.99 -9.37
N ILE A 101 -7.83 -2.51 -9.86
CA ILE A 101 -6.78 -1.89 -9.03
C ILE A 101 -7.29 -0.66 -8.27
N PRO A 102 -7.79 0.41 -8.94
CA PRO A 102 -8.32 1.58 -8.25
C PRO A 102 -9.59 1.26 -7.47
N ILE A 103 -10.45 0.36 -7.93
CA ILE A 103 -11.67 -0.05 -7.19
C ILE A 103 -11.28 -0.63 -5.82
N CYS A 104 -10.32 -1.54 -5.78
CA CYS A 104 -9.83 -2.13 -4.53
C CYS A 104 -9.31 -1.05 -3.56
N VAL A 105 -8.59 -0.04 -4.05
CA VAL A 105 -8.12 1.06 -3.20
C VAL A 105 -9.25 1.98 -2.77
N MET A 106 -10.21 2.25 -3.64
CA MET A 106 -11.36 3.11 -3.36
C MET A 106 -12.28 2.56 -2.27
N ASN A 107 -12.30 1.24 -2.07
CA ASN A 107 -13.01 0.63 -0.94
C ASN A 107 -12.47 1.08 0.43
N TYR A 108 -11.20 1.49 0.50
CA TYR A 108 -10.56 1.93 1.74
C TYR A 108 -10.29 3.44 1.77
N PHE A 109 -10.06 4.07 0.61
CA PHE A 109 -9.64 5.46 0.52
C PHE A 109 -10.30 6.22 -0.62
N LYS A 110 -10.78 7.43 -0.34
CA LYS A 110 -11.23 8.34 -1.40
C LYS A 110 -10.04 8.87 -2.21
N LEU A 111 -9.94 8.46 -3.47
CA LEU A 111 -8.98 8.99 -4.43
C LEU A 111 -9.36 10.40 -4.86
N THR A 112 -8.37 11.23 -5.19
CA THR A 112 -8.61 12.56 -5.76
C THR A 112 -8.94 12.45 -7.24
N PHE A 113 -9.70 13.42 -7.75
CA PHE A 113 -10.06 13.48 -9.17
C PHE A 113 -8.83 13.40 -10.09
N VAL A 114 -7.75 14.12 -9.74
CA VAL A 114 -6.48 14.10 -10.49
C VAL A 114 -5.89 12.70 -10.64
N ILE A 115 -5.97 11.86 -9.59
CA ILE A 115 -5.46 10.48 -9.67
C ILE A 115 -6.35 9.65 -10.60
N ILE A 116 -7.67 9.77 -10.45
CA ILE A 116 -8.64 9.03 -11.26
C ILE A 116 -8.47 9.40 -12.74
N ASP A 117 -8.32 10.68 -13.04
CA ASP A 117 -8.11 11.19 -14.40
C ASP A 117 -6.82 10.64 -15.02
N ASN A 118 -5.71 10.63 -14.27
CA ASN A 118 -4.45 10.04 -14.73
C ASN A 118 -4.56 8.53 -15.03
N LEU A 119 -5.31 7.78 -14.20
CA LEU A 119 -5.55 6.36 -14.42
C LEU A 119 -6.41 6.13 -15.67
N ASN A 120 -7.48 6.91 -15.83
CA ASN A 120 -8.36 6.86 -17.01
C ASN A 120 -7.60 7.21 -18.29
N SER A 121 -6.77 8.26 -18.27
CA SER A 121 -5.90 8.63 -19.40
C SER A 121 -4.96 7.49 -19.79
N SER A 122 -4.41 6.78 -18.80
CA SER A 122 -3.52 5.64 -19.04
C SER A 122 -4.26 4.45 -19.66
N MET A 123 -5.47 4.15 -19.19
CA MET A 123 -6.33 3.10 -19.78
C MET A 123 -6.75 3.46 -21.21
N ALA A 124 -7.12 4.73 -21.45
CA ALA A 124 -7.49 5.23 -22.78
C ALA A 124 -6.35 5.14 -23.79
N LYS A 125 -5.10 5.40 -23.36
CA LYS A 125 -3.90 5.25 -24.22
C LYS A 125 -3.56 3.79 -24.56
N PHE A 126 -4.12 2.81 -23.84
CA PHE A 126 -3.88 1.40 -24.08
C PHE A 126 -4.91 0.78 -25.04
N TYR A 127 -6.16 1.22 -24.93
CA TYR A 127 -7.26 0.85 -25.83
C TYR A 127 -6.86 1.07 -27.30
#